data_AF-A0A7K8W7S4-F1
#
_entry.id   AF-A0A7K8W7S4-F1
#
_cell.length_a   1.000
_cell.length_b   1.000
_cell.length_c   1.000
_cell.angle_alpha   90.00
_cell.angle_beta   90.00
_cell.angle_gamma   90.00
#
_symmetry.space_group_name_H-M   'P 1'
#
loop_
_entity.id
_entity.type
_entity.pdbx_description
1 polymer ?
#
loop_
_entity_poly.entity_id
_entity_poly.type
_entity_poly.pdbx_seq_one_letter_code
_entity_poly.pdbx_strand_id
1 'polypeptide(L)'
;GIILVAINPYKQLPIYGDAIIHAYSGQNMGDMDPHIFAVAEEAYKQMARNNKNQSIIVSGESGAGKTVSARYTMRYFATVSKSSSNAHVENKVLASNPITEAVGNAKTTRNDNSSRFGKYTEISFDQSYQIIGANMRTYLLEKSRVVFQVENERNYHIFYQLCASAMQPEYKHLKLGRSQEYNLL
;
A
#
# COMPACT_ATOMS: atom_id res chain seq x y z
N GLY A 1 17.73 -18.15 2.66
CA GLY A 1 17.57 -17.65 4.05
C GLY A 1 16.13 -17.23 4.28
N ILE A 2 15.75 -16.79 5.48
CA ILE A 2 14.36 -16.42 5.81
C ILE A 2 13.97 -14.99 5.42
N ILE A 3 14.95 -14.17 5.01
CA ILE A 3 14.76 -12.77 4.64
C ILE A 3 14.77 -12.63 3.12
N LEU A 4 13.74 -11.97 2.57
CA LEU A 4 13.72 -11.52 1.17
C LEU A 4 14.33 -10.12 1.08
N VAL A 5 15.35 -9.97 0.24
CA VAL A 5 15.92 -8.66 -0.11
C VAL A 5 15.30 -8.20 -1.42
N ALA A 6 14.69 -7.01 -1.42
CA ALA A 6 14.11 -6.39 -2.61
C ALA A 6 14.83 -5.06 -2.89
N ILE A 7 15.34 -4.91 -4.11
CA ILE A 7 16.03 -3.70 -4.58
C ILE A 7 15.06 -2.92 -5.48
N ASN A 8 14.84 -1.64 -5.19
CA ASN A 8 13.94 -0.80 -5.99
C ASN A 8 14.52 -0.62 -7.41
N PRO A 9 13.84 -1.10 -8.47
CA PRO A 9 14.37 -1.05 -9.82
C PRO A 9 14.17 0.32 -10.49
N TYR A 10 13.38 1.23 -9.91
CA TYR A 10 12.94 2.50 -10.51
C TYR A 10 12.34 2.37 -11.93
N LYS A 11 11.90 1.16 -12.30
CA LYS A 11 11.22 0.84 -13.55
C LYS A 11 10.14 -0.19 -13.33
N GLN A 12 9.11 -0.14 -14.17
CA GLN A 12 8.08 -1.18 -14.18
C GLN A 12 8.67 -2.49 -14.72
N LEU A 13 8.38 -3.59 -14.05
CA LEU A 13 8.83 -4.93 -14.44
C LEU A 13 7.60 -5.80 -14.72
N PRO A 14 7.60 -6.61 -15.80
CA PRO A 14 6.48 -7.48 -16.16
C PRO A 14 6.41 -8.76 -15.30
N ILE A 15 6.69 -8.66 -13.99
CA ILE A 15 6.78 -9.79 -13.06
C ILE A 15 5.62 -9.83 -12.04
N TYR A 16 4.64 -8.93 -12.18
CA TYR A 16 3.53 -8.77 -11.23
C TYR A 16 2.15 -9.03 -11.84
N GLY A 17 2.09 -9.74 -12.97
CA GLY A 17 0.83 -10.11 -13.63
C GLY A 17 0.14 -11.31 -12.97
N ASP A 18 -1.12 -11.53 -13.31
CA ASP A 18 -1.93 -12.60 -12.71
C ASP A 18 -1.37 -13.99 -13.04
N ALA A 19 -0.82 -14.18 -14.25
CA ALA A 19 -0.12 -15.42 -14.62
C ALA A 19 1.05 -15.74 -13.66
N ILE A 20 1.78 -14.71 -13.22
CA ILE A 20 2.87 -14.89 -12.24
C ILE A 20 2.29 -15.22 -10.87
N ILE A 21 1.23 -14.54 -10.42
CA ILE A 21 0.56 -14.87 -9.16
C ILE A 21 0.16 -16.36 -9.12
N HIS A 22 -0.49 -16.85 -10.17
CA HIS A 22 -0.90 -18.25 -10.28
C HIS A 22 0.29 -19.22 -10.33
N ALA A 23 1.41 -18.83 -10.95
CA ALA A 23 2.62 -19.65 -10.97
C ALA A 23 3.23 -19.85 -9.57
N TYR A 24 3.13 -18.86 -8.67
CA TYR A 24 3.60 -18.98 -7.28
C TYR A 24 2.61 -19.72 -6.37
N SER A 25 1.33 -19.78 -6.72
CA SER A 25 0.30 -20.41 -5.89
C SER A 25 0.54 -21.92 -5.71
N GLY A 26 0.50 -22.39 -4.48
CA GLY A 26 0.75 -23.78 -4.09
C GLY A 26 2.22 -24.17 -3.97
N GLN A 27 3.15 -23.38 -4.54
CA GLN A 27 4.58 -23.71 -4.57
C GLN A 27 5.24 -23.56 -3.19
N ASN A 28 6.39 -24.20 -2.97
CA ASN A 28 7.19 -23.97 -1.77
C ASN A 28 8.20 -22.83 -2.00
N MET A 29 8.59 -22.14 -0.92
CA MET A 29 9.46 -20.96 -0.95
C MET A 29 10.88 -21.20 -1.53
N GLY A 30 11.26 -22.45 -1.82
CA GLY A 30 12.53 -22.81 -2.47
C GLY A 30 12.41 -23.38 -3.88
N ASP A 31 11.18 -23.63 -4.36
CA ASP A 31 10.95 -24.26 -5.67
C ASP A 31 10.83 -23.21 -6.80
N MET A 32 10.67 -21.94 -6.42
CA MET A 32 10.48 -20.80 -7.33
C MET A 32 11.53 -19.73 -7.07
N ASP A 33 11.74 -18.85 -8.06
CA ASP A 33 12.64 -17.71 -7.92
C ASP A 33 12.24 -16.78 -6.76
N PRO A 34 13.20 -16.05 -6.13
CA PRO A 34 12.90 -15.12 -5.06
C PRO A 34 11.94 -14.02 -5.51
N HIS A 35 10.76 -13.99 -4.90
CA HIS A 35 9.73 -12.99 -5.22
C HIS A 35 8.86 -12.67 -4.00
N ILE A 36 8.27 -11.47 -4.00
CA ILE A 36 7.35 -11.05 -2.91
C ILE A 36 6.11 -11.96 -2.82
N PHE A 37 5.71 -12.57 -3.94
CA PHE A 37 4.64 -13.56 -3.98
C PHE A 37 5.00 -14.86 -3.28
N ALA A 38 6.27 -15.30 -3.30
CA ALA A 38 6.71 -16.47 -2.55
C ALA A 38 6.58 -16.24 -1.03
N VAL A 39 6.89 -15.03 -0.55
CA VAL A 39 6.70 -14.65 0.87
C VAL A 39 5.21 -14.61 1.24
N ALA A 40 4.37 -14.08 0.34
CA ALA A 40 2.93 -14.06 0.55
C ALA A 40 2.32 -15.48 0.56
N GLU A 41 2.71 -16.35 -0.38
CA GLU A 41 2.28 -17.74 -0.44
C GLU A 41 2.70 -18.53 0.79
N GLU A 42 3.96 -18.37 1.24
CA GLU A 42 4.43 -19.04 2.44
C GLU A 42 3.62 -18.62 3.66
N ALA A 43 3.35 -17.32 3.83
CA ALA A 43 2.47 -16.85 4.90
C ALA A 43 1.06 -17.45 4.79
N TYR A 44 0.47 -17.47 3.59
CA TYR A 44 -0.86 -18.04 3.37
C TYR A 44 -0.92 -19.54 3.71
N LYS A 45 0.07 -20.32 3.25
CA LYS A 45 0.20 -21.75 3.55
C LYS A 45 0.43 -22.01 5.04
N GLN A 46 1.30 -21.25 5.69
CA GLN A 46 1.57 -21.39 7.13
C GLN A 46 0.35 -21.02 7.98
N MET A 47 -0.42 -20.02 7.56
CA MET A 47 -1.70 -19.67 8.18
C MET A 47 -2.67 -20.86 8.11
N ALA A 48 -2.85 -21.43 6.90
CA ALA A 48 -3.79 -22.52 6.69
C ALA A 48 -3.37 -23.85 7.34
N ARG A 49 -2.07 -24.15 7.32
CA ARG A 49 -1.51 -25.38 7.89
C ARG A 49 -1.52 -25.38 9.41
N ASN A 50 -1.17 -24.24 10.04
CA ASN A 50 -0.97 -24.19 11.48
C ASN A 50 -2.12 -23.52 12.24
N ASN A 51 -3.11 -22.98 11.52
CA ASN A 51 -4.20 -22.18 12.08
C ASN A 51 -3.68 -21.06 13.00
N LYS A 52 -2.65 -20.34 12.53
CA LYS A 52 -1.99 -19.25 13.26
C LYS A 52 -1.93 -18.00 12.42
N ASN A 53 -2.19 -16.85 13.06
CA ASN A 53 -2.05 -15.54 12.44
C ASN A 53 -0.61 -15.30 11.99
N GLN A 54 -0.45 -14.65 10.84
CA GLN A 54 0.83 -14.35 10.22
C GLN A 54 1.06 -12.85 10.13
N SER A 55 2.33 -12.45 10.05
CA SER A 55 2.73 -11.07 9.86
C SER A 55 3.84 -10.97 8.82
N ILE A 56 3.65 -10.08 7.84
CA ILE A 56 4.67 -9.74 6.85
C ILE A 56 5.17 -8.34 7.20
N ILE A 57 6.44 -8.24 7.59
CA ILE A 57 7.07 -6.99 8.01
C ILE A 57 7.96 -6.50 6.87
N VAL A 58 7.68 -5.30 6.36
CA VAL A 58 8.45 -4.68 5.29
C VAL A 58 9.18 -3.45 5.84
N SER A 59 10.51 -3.51 5.89
CA SER A 59 11.38 -2.46 6.41
C SER A 59 12.32 -1.90 5.34
N GLY A 60 12.94 -0.75 5.63
CA GLY A 60 13.84 -0.06 4.70
C GLY A 60 13.70 1.46 4.76
N GLU A 61 14.62 2.17 4.12
CA GLU A 61 14.61 3.64 4.06
C GLU A 61 13.45 4.20 3.23
N SER A 62 13.20 5.52 3.31
CA SER A 62 12.22 6.17 2.43
C SER A 62 12.63 6.00 0.96
N GLY A 63 11.70 5.60 0.09
CA GLY A 63 11.99 5.30 -1.31
C GLY A 63 12.45 3.87 -1.60
N ALA A 64 12.71 3.03 -0.58
CA ALA A 64 13.18 1.66 -0.77
C ALA A 64 12.15 0.69 -1.39
N GLY A 65 10.88 1.10 -1.56
CA GLY A 65 9.83 0.27 -2.17
C GLY A 65 8.87 -0.41 -1.18
N LYS A 66 8.93 -0.09 0.12
CA LYS A 66 8.08 -0.72 1.17
C LYS A 66 6.58 -0.75 0.83
N THR A 67 6.03 0.40 0.43
CA THR A 67 4.61 0.54 0.07
C THR A 67 4.24 -0.30 -1.15
N VAL A 68 5.15 -0.42 -2.11
CA VAL A 68 4.96 -1.21 -3.33
C VAL A 68 4.96 -2.70 -2.99
N SER A 69 5.91 -3.17 -2.18
CA SER A 69 5.95 -4.57 -1.72
C SER A 69 4.68 -4.94 -0.95
N ALA A 70 4.25 -4.12 0.00
CA ALA A 70 3.01 -4.35 0.76
C ALA A 70 1.77 -4.40 -0.16
N ARG A 71 1.71 -3.54 -1.18
CA ARG A 71 0.63 -3.55 -2.18
C ARG A 71 0.60 -4.84 -2.99
N TYR A 72 1.75 -5.34 -3.43
CA TYR A 72 1.83 -6.61 -4.16
C TYR A 72 1.49 -7.81 -3.28
N THR A 73 1.90 -7.81 -2.01
CA THR A 73 1.46 -8.81 -1.03
C THR A 73 -0.07 -8.82 -0.88
N MET A 74 -0.71 -7.65 -0.73
CA MET A 74 -2.17 -7.57 -0.64
C MET A 74 -2.86 -8.05 -1.92
N ARG A 75 -2.31 -7.69 -3.10
CA ARG A 75 -2.83 -8.16 -4.39
C ARG A 75 -2.73 -9.68 -4.54
N TYR A 76 -1.66 -10.28 -4.03
CA TYR A 76 -1.49 -11.73 -4.02
C TYR A 76 -2.63 -12.40 -3.25
N PHE A 77 -2.83 -12.02 -1.98
CA PHE A 77 -3.91 -12.56 -1.15
C PHE A 77 -5.28 -12.36 -1.81
N ALA A 78 -5.56 -11.15 -2.28
CA ALA A 78 -6.79 -10.82 -3.02
C ALA A 78 -7.03 -11.69 -4.27
N THR A 79 -6.00 -12.30 -4.85
CA THR A 79 -6.15 -13.14 -6.04
C THR A 79 -6.31 -14.61 -5.67
N VAL A 80 -5.52 -15.11 -4.73
CA VAL A 80 -5.50 -16.54 -4.36
C VAL A 80 -6.64 -16.93 -3.41
N SER A 81 -7.18 -15.98 -2.65
CA SER A 81 -8.28 -16.24 -1.69
C SER A 81 -9.67 -15.86 -2.23
N LYS A 82 -9.80 -15.65 -3.55
CA LYS A 82 -11.06 -15.23 -4.17
C LYS A 82 -12.14 -16.29 -3.97
N SER A 83 -13.28 -15.89 -3.41
CA SER A 83 -14.49 -16.71 -3.44
C SER A 83 -15.18 -16.55 -4.81
N SER A 84 -15.91 -17.58 -5.22
CA SER A 84 -16.79 -17.54 -6.41
C SER A 84 -18.04 -16.67 -6.21
N SER A 85 -18.26 -16.15 -5.00
CA SER A 85 -19.27 -15.15 -4.68
C SER A 85 -18.69 -13.75 -4.82
N ASN A 86 -19.45 -12.80 -5.38
CA ASN A 86 -19.06 -11.41 -5.73
C ASN A 86 -18.62 -10.50 -4.56
N ALA A 87 -17.90 -11.00 -3.56
CA ALA A 87 -17.42 -10.22 -2.43
C ALA A 87 -16.25 -9.33 -2.86
N HIS A 88 -16.56 -8.10 -3.27
CA HIS A 88 -15.59 -7.04 -3.61
C HIS A 88 -14.74 -6.53 -2.42
N VAL A 89 -14.59 -7.32 -1.34
CA VAL A 89 -13.82 -6.95 -0.15
C VAL A 89 -12.37 -6.68 -0.54
N GLU A 90 -11.78 -7.54 -1.36
CA GLU A 90 -10.45 -7.36 -1.96
C GLU A 90 -10.26 -5.99 -2.63
N ASN A 91 -11.24 -5.55 -3.44
CA ASN A 91 -11.19 -4.28 -4.15
C ASN A 91 -11.24 -3.11 -3.18
N LYS A 92 -12.05 -3.23 -2.11
CA LYS A 92 -12.11 -2.21 -1.04
C LYS A 92 -10.80 -2.11 -0.27
N VAL A 93 -10.15 -3.24 0.04
CA VAL A 93 -8.83 -3.25 0.70
C VAL A 93 -7.80 -2.55 -0.17
N LEU A 94 -7.75 -2.87 -1.46
CA LEU A 94 -6.82 -2.22 -2.40
C LEU A 94 -7.14 -0.73 -2.61
N ALA A 95 -8.42 -0.35 -2.66
CA ALA A 95 -8.90 1.02 -2.80
C ALA A 95 -8.59 1.92 -1.59
N SER A 96 -8.30 1.34 -0.42
CA SER A 96 -7.85 2.12 0.75
C SER A 96 -6.46 2.75 0.56
N ASN A 97 -5.64 2.21 -0.35
CA ASN A 97 -4.28 2.71 -0.55
C ASN A 97 -4.27 4.13 -1.15
N PRO A 98 -4.94 4.42 -2.28
CA PRO A 98 -5.01 5.79 -2.80
C PRO A 98 -5.49 6.82 -1.76
N ILE A 99 -6.47 6.46 -0.93
CA ILE A 99 -7.02 7.34 0.12
C ILE A 99 -5.94 7.67 1.14
N THR A 100 -5.29 6.65 1.71
CA THR A 100 -4.26 6.84 2.73
C THR A 100 -2.99 7.47 2.19
N GLU A 101 -2.65 7.23 0.92
CA GLU A 101 -1.56 7.94 0.25
C GLU A 101 -1.89 9.42 0.03
N ALA A 102 -3.13 9.78 -0.32
CA ALA A 102 -3.52 11.18 -0.50
C ALA A 102 -3.38 12.00 0.80
N VAL A 103 -3.81 11.46 1.93
CA VAL A 103 -3.83 12.17 3.23
C VAL A 103 -2.59 11.94 4.09
N GLY A 104 -1.76 10.94 3.78
CA GLY A 104 -0.64 10.50 4.61
C GLY A 104 0.72 10.46 3.89
N ASN A 105 0.75 10.63 2.56
CA ASN A 105 1.99 10.77 1.82
C ASN A 105 2.22 12.22 1.37
N ALA A 106 3.49 12.55 1.19
CA ALA A 106 3.95 13.84 0.69
C ALA A 106 5.22 13.69 -0.15
N LYS A 107 5.52 14.71 -0.96
CA LYS A 107 6.82 14.86 -1.61
C LYS A 107 7.85 15.28 -0.57
N THR A 108 8.97 14.57 -0.56
CA THR A 108 10.18 14.89 0.21
C THR A 108 11.36 15.03 -0.75
N THR A 109 12.50 15.50 -0.26
CA THR A 109 13.76 15.55 -1.05
C THR A 109 14.22 14.18 -1.57
N ARG A 110 13.84 13.07 -0.91
CA ARG A 110 14.28 11.71 -1.27
C ARG A 110 13.26 10.89 -2.06
N ASN A 111 11.98 11.27 -1.98
CA ASN A 111 10.88 10.47 -2.52
C ASN A 111 9.65 11.35 -2.75
N ASP A 112 9.14 11.33 -3.98
CA ASP A 112 7.94 12.10 -4.39
C ASP A 112 6.64 11.61 -3.75
N ASN A 113 6.61 10.37 -3.27
CA ASN A 113 5.46 9.76 -2.61
C ASN A 113 5.87 9.10 -1.27
N SER A 114 6.53 9.86 -0.39
CA SER A 114 6.96 9.38 0.92
C SER A 114 5.77 9.26 1.87
N SER A 115 5.51 8.05 2.37
CA SER A 115 4.60 7.86 3.52
C SER A 115 5.18 8.53 4.76
N ARG A 116 4.38 9.37 5.42
CA ARG A 116 4.74 10.11 6.64
C ARG A 116 4.01 9.58 7.87
N PHE A 117 3.67 8.30 7.84
CA PHE A 117 3.01 7.53 8.89
C PHE A 117 3.37 6.05 8.72
N GLY A 118 3.34 5.29 9.81
CA GLY A 118 3.35 3.84 9.80
C GLY A 118 1.95 3.29 9.54
N LYS A 119 1.86 2.19 8.79
CA LYS A 119 0.59 1.53 8.45
C LYS A 119 0.68 0.04 8.77
N TYR A 120 -0.31 -0.46 9.50
CA TYR A 120 -0.54 -1.88 9.74
C TYR A 120 -1.92 -2.25 9.22
N THR A 121 -1.99 -3.23 8.31
CA THR A 121 -3.24 -3.69 7.71
C THR A 121 -3.43 -5.15 8.07
N GLU A 122 -4.42 -5.42 8.90
CA GLU A 122 -4.88 -6.76 9.26
C GLU A 122 -5.84 -7.22 8.17
N ILE A 123 -5.57 -8.38 7.55
CA ILE A 123 -6.50 -9.00 6.59
C ILE A 123 -7.14 -10.19 7.30
N SER A 124 -8.46 -10.19 7.35
CA SER A 124 -9.24 -11.23 8.03
C SER A 124 -9.65 -12.30 7.03
N PHE A 125 -9.44 -13.56 7.41
CA PHE A 125 -9.83 -14.73 6.65
C PHE A 125 -10.86 -15.55 7.42
N ASP A 126 -11.78 -16.21 6.72
CA ASP A 126 -12.69 -17.19 7.32
C ASP A 126 -12.04 -18.58 7.48
N GLN A 127 -12.83 -19.56 7.93
CA GLN A 127 -12.39 -20.95 8.10
C GLN A 127 -12.04 -21.66 6.79
N SER A 128 -12.49 -21.12 5.65
CA SER A 128 -12.14 -21.59 4.30
C SER A 128 -10.96 -20.81 3.72
N TYR A 129 -10.30 -19.97 4.53
CA TYR A 129 -9.19 -19.11 4.16
C TYR A 129 -9.52 -18.11 3.04
N GLN A 130 -10.78 -17.66 2.99
CA GLN A 130 -11.24 -16.60 2.08
C GLN A 130 -11.24 -15.25 2.81
N ILE A 131 -10.91 -14.16 2.09
CA ILE A 131 -10.91 -12.82 2.68
C ILE A 131 -12.33 -12.39 3.02
N ILE A 132 -12.55 -12.05 4.28
CA ILE A 132 -13.83 -11.52 4.78
C ILE A 132 -13.77 -10.03 5.16
N GLY A 133 -12.57 -9.48 5.34
CA GLY A 133 -12.41 -8.09 5.72
C GLY A 133 -10.96 -7.65 5.85
N ALA A 134 -10.77 -6.36 6.14
CA ALA A 134 -9.51 -5.85 6.61
C ALA A 134 -9.73 -4.74 7.64
N ASN A 135 -8.77 -4.60 8.55
CA ASN A 135 -8.69 -3.51 9.51
C ASN A 135 -7.36 -2.78 9.33
N MET A 136 -7.35 -1.46 9.46
CA MET A 136 -6.14 -0.67 9.29
C MET A 136 -5.86 0.16 10.54
N ARG A 137 -4.64 0.06 11.04
CA ARG A 137 -4.11 0.89 12.11
C ARG A 137 -2.98 1.76 11.57
N THR A 138 -2.97 3.01 11.99
CA THR A 138 -1.96 3.99 11.60
C THR A 138 -1.18 4.44 12.82
N TYR A 139 0.09 4.79 12.60
CA TYR A 139 1.03 5.14 13.65
C TYR A 139 1.85 6.35 13.23
N LEU A 140 2.21 7.20 14.19
CA LEU A 140 3.26 8.22 14.03
C LEU A 140 3.09 9.12 12.78
N LEU A 141 1.87 9.63 12.55
CA LEU A 141 1.65 10.63 11.51
C LEU A 141 2.49 11.89 11.80
N GLU A 142 3.26 12.36 10.82
CA GLU A 142 4.08 13.57 10.93
C GLU A 142 3.21 14.83 10.95
N LYS A 143 2.74 15.22 12.14
CA LYS A 143 1.84 16.37 12.32
C LYS A 143 2.48 17.70 11.93
N SER A 144 3.79 17.86 12.14
CA SER A 144 4.53 19.08 11.81
C SER A 144 4.43 19.46 10.33
N ARG A 145 4.32 18.48 9.43
CA ARG A 145 4.22 18.68 7.98
C ARG A 145 3.02 19.53 7.57
N VAL A 146 1.96 19.55 8.38
CA VAL A 146 0.76 20.34 8.09
C VAL A 146 1.07 21.83 8.11
N VAL A 147 2.00 22.27 8.95
CA VAL A 147 2.29 23.70 9.20
C VAL A 147 3.71 24.13 8.83
N PHE A 148 4.56 23.19 8.44
CA PHE A 148 5.95 23.45 8.09
C PHE A 148 6.45 22.49 7.02
N GLN A 149 7.13 23.02 6.01
CA GLN A 149 7.80 22.26 4.97
C GLN A 149 9.19 22.86 4.75
N VAL A 150 10.18 21.98 4.55
CA VAL A 150 11.52 22.40 4.11
C VAL A 150 11.47 22.72 2.62
N GLU A 151 12.42 23.53 2.14
CA GLU A 151 12.57 23.83 0.72
C GLU A 151 12.54 22.56 -0.15
N ASN A 152 11.81 22.63 -1.27
CA ASN A 152 11.57 21.53 -2.22
C ASN A 152 10.73 20.35 -1.71
N GLU A 153 10.22 20.40 -0.49
CA GLU A 153 9.19 19.48 0.01
C GLU A 153 7.78 20.03 -0.18
N ARG A 154 6.78 19.17 0.00
CA ARG A 154 5.36 19.55 -0.02
C ARG A 154 4.64 19.13 1.25
N ASN A 155 3.48 19.74 1.48
CA ASN A 155 2.47 19.22 2.41
C ASN A 155 1.87 17.90 1.87
N TYR A 156 0.88 17.34 2.57
CA TYR A 156 0.17 16.13 2.13
C TYR A 156 -0.51 16.33 0.77
N HIS A 157 -0.50 15.29 -0.06
CA HIS A 157 -0.96 15.36 -1.46
C HIS A 157 -2.39 15.87 -1.61
N ILE A 158 -3.27 15.55 -0.67
CA ILE A 158 -4.69 15.93 -0.69
C ILE A 158 -4.89 17.45 -0.80
N PHE A 159 -4.02 18.27 -0.22
CA PHE A 159 -4.15 19.72 -0.31
C PHE A 159 -3.90 20.23 -1.73
N TYR A 160 -2.90 19.68 -2.42
CA TYR A 160 -2.59 20.03 -3.80
C TYR A 160 -3.63 19.49 -4.77
N GLN A 161 -4.17 18.28 -4.52
CA GLN A 161 -5.30 17.72 -5.26
C GLN A 161 -6.54 18.61 -5.16
N LEU A 162 -6.81 19.13 -3.96
CA LEU A 162 -7.92 20.04 -3.70
C LEU A 162 -7.73 21.40 -4.38
N CYS A 163 -6.54 22.01 -4.27
CA CYS A 163 -6.23 23.28 -4.97
C CYS A 163 -6.30 23.13 -6.49
N ALA A 164 -5.80 22.01 -7.05
CA ALA A 164 -5.90 21.73 -8.48
C ALA A 164 -7.35 21.57 -8.95
N SER A 165 -8.26 21.23 -8.05
CA SER A 165 -9.69 21.05 -8.32
C SER A 165 -10.51 22.32 -8.04
N ALA A 166 -9.88 23.46 -7.71
CA ALA A 166 -10.56 24.68 -7.28
C ALA A 166 -11.64 25.21 -8.25
N MET A 167 -11.47 24.99 -9.56
CA MET A 167 -12.41 25.45 -10.59
C MET A 167 -13.65 24.55 -10.75
N GLN A 168 -13.66 23.36 -10.13
CA GLN A 168 -14.78 22.44 -10.23
C GLN A 168 -16.03 22.99 -9.52
N PRO A 169 -17.22 22.92 -10.13
CA PRO A 169 -18.45 23.48 -9.56
C PRO A 169 -18.74 23.02 -8.13
N GLU A 170 -18.46 21.74 -7.85
CA GLU A 170 -18.69 21.08 -6.57
C GLU A 170 -17.88 21.71 -5.43
N TYR A 171 -16.70 22.27 -5.73
CA TYR A 171 -15.79 22.84 -4.73
C TYR A 171 -15.83 24.37 -4.65
N LYS A 172 -16.69 25.05 -5.42
CA LYS A 172 -16.81 26.52 -5.39
C LYS A 172 -17.11 27.07 -3.99
N HIS A 173 -17.89 26.34 -3.19
CA HIS A 173 -18.24 26.73 -1.82
C HIS A 173 -17.03 26.78 -0.87
N LEU A 174 -15.96 26.04 -1.18
CA LEU A 174 -14.71 26.01 -0.40
C LEU A 174 -13.81 27.23 -0.68
N LYS A 175 -14.12 28.03 -1.72
CA LYS A 175 -13.37 29.24 -2.10
C LYS A 175 -11.86 28.99 -2.23
N LEU A 176 -11.53 27.92 -2.95
CA LEU A 176 -10.15 27.48 -3.13
C LEU A 176 -9.42 28.32 -4.18
N GLY A 177 -8.13 28.54 -3.96
CA GLY A 177 -7.19 29.17 -4.90
C GLY A 177 -6.09 28.21 -5.34
N ARG A 178 -5.05 28.75 -5.99
CA ARG A 178 -3.82 28.00 -6.29
C ARG A 178 -3.06 27.70 -5.00
N SER A 179 -2.23 26.65 -5.00
CA SER A 179 -1.50 26.26 -3.79
C SER A 179 -0.60 27.37 -3.24
N GLN A 180 -0.02 28.21 -4.11
CA GLN A 180 0.84 29.35 -3.71
C GLN A 180 0.11 30.45 -2.93
N GLU A 181 -1.23 30.43 -2.90
CA GLU A 181 -2.04 31.41 -2.16
C GLU A 181 -2.15 31.06 -0.66
N TYR A 182 -1.68 29.88 -0.25
CA TYR A 182 -1.78 29.39 1.12
C TYR A 182 -0.39 29.26 1.75
N ASN A 183 -0.18 29.93 2.89
CA ASN A 183 1.08 29.86 3.64
C ASN A 183 1.49 28.44 4.09
N LEU A 184 0.53 27.50 4.11
CA LEU A 184 0.75 26.12 4.54
C LEU A 184 1.12 25.17 3.38
N LEU A 185 1.20 25.64 2.13
CA LEU A 185 1.35 24.81 0.91
C LEU A 185 2.50 25.22 -0.01
#